data_AF-A0A4Q2UX31-F1
#
_entry.id   AF-A0A4Q2UX31-F1
#
_cell.length_a   1.000
_cell.length_b   1.000
_cell.length_c   1.000
_cell.angle_alpha   90.00
_cell.angle_beta   90.00
_cell.angle_gamma   90.00
#
_symmetry.space_group_name_H-M   'P 1'
#
loop_
_entity.id
_entity.type
_entity.pdbx_description
1 polymer ?
#
loop_
_entity_poly.entity_id
_entity_poly.type
_entity_poly.pdbx_seq_one_letter_code
_entity_poly.pdbx_strand_id
1 'polypeptide(L)'
;MDRSLEDEAIRSLRAMHREGVVHKDVRLANISFNPETSGVMVIDFERALLLNPPRRPLAQPVPNKRAWKSETMDAKKVTGGSSKRSRPSQSFSEDIWLAKTAFLEWNADRWTRVARAPC
;
A
#
# COMPACT_ATOMS: atom_id res chain seq x y z
N MET A 1 -14.46 -22.48 -8.19
CA MET A 1 -13.37 -22.47 -7.21
C MET A 1 -13.52 -21.19 -6.42
N ASP A 2 -14.12 -21.26 -5.24
CA ASP A 2 -14.21 -20.11 -4.35
C ASP A 2 -12.79 -19.78 -3.88
N ARG A 3 -12.27 -18.65 -4.34
CA ARG A 3 -10.95 -18.18 -3.89
C ARG A 3 -11.13 -17.46 -2.57
N SER A 4 -10.22 -17.72 -1.63
CA SER A 4 -10.27 -17.03 -0.34
C SER A 4 -10.03 -15.53 -0.53
N LEU A 5 -10.63 -14.71 0.33
CA LEU A 5 -10.36 -13.27 0.34
C LEU A 5 -8.87 -12.96 0.55
N GLU A 6 -8.17 -13.82 1.31
CA GLU A 6 -6.73 -13.76 1.49
C GLU A 6 -5.98 -13.90 0.16
N ASP A 7 -6.30 -14.92 -0.65
CA ASP A 7 -5.66 -15.14 -1.95
C ASP A 7 -5.90 -13.98 -2.92
N GLU A 8 -7.04 -13.32 -2.82
CA GLU A 8 -7.34 -12.16 -3.63
C GLU A 8 -6.61 -10.92 -3.17
N ALA A 9 -6.56 -10.65 -1.86
CA ALA A 9 -5.75 -9.58 -1.30
C ALA A 9 -4.26 -9.72 -1.67
N ILE A 10 -3.71 -10.94 -1.56
CA ILE A 10 -2.32 -11.23 -1.95
C ILE A 10 -2.11 -10.99 -3.45
N ARG A 11 -3.08 -11.35 -4.30
CA ARG A 11 -3.02 -11.08 -5.74
C ARG A 11 -3.04 -9.57 -6.04
N SER A 12 -3.88 -8.80 -5.36
CA SER A 12 -3.94 -7.35 -5.50
C SER A 12 -2.63 -6.68 -5.05
N LEU A 13 -2.05 -7.09 -3.92
CA LEU A 13 -0.74 -6.63 -3.46
C LEU A 13 0.37 -6.93 -4.49
N ARG A 14 0.41 -8.16 -5.01
CA ARG A 14 1.39 -8.54 -6.05
C ARG A 14 1.22 -7.73 -7.34
N ALA A 15 -0.01 -7.37 -7.71
CA ALA A 15 -0.25 -6.50 -8.86
C ALA A 15 0.35 -5.11 -8.63
N MET A 16 0.17 -4.52 -7.45
CA MET A 16 0.79 -3.23 -7.10
C MET A 16 2.31 -3.30 -7.06
N HIS A 17 2.88 -4.38 -6.49
CA HIS A 17 4.34 -4.58 -6.44
C HIS A 17 4.96 -4.65 -7.83
N ARG A 18 4.26 -5.22 -8.82
CA ARG A 18 4.70 -5.23 -10.24
C ARG A 18 4.76 -3.83 -10.85
N GLU A 19 3.86 -2.93 -10.44
CA GLU A 19 3.89 -1.51 -10.82
C GLU A 19 4.91 -0.68 -10.02
N GLY A 20 5.66 -1.33 -9.11
CA GLY A 20 6.66 -0.69 -8.26
C GLY A 20 6.05 0.11 -7.10
N VAL A 21 4.81 -0.18 -6.71
CA VAL A 21 4.13 0.45 -5.58
C VAL A 21 4.21 -0.45 -4.36
N VAL A 22 4.75 0.06 -3.25
CA VAL A 22 4.71 -0.57 -1.92
C VAL A 22 3.63 0.11 -1.10
N HIS A 23 2.75 -0.64 -0.44
CA HIS A 23 1.63 -0.06 0.30
C HIS A 23 2.03 0.53 1.66
N LYS A 24 2.89 -0.18 2.43
CA LYS A 24 3.37 0.18 3.78
C LYS A 24 2.35 0.26 4.91
N ASP A 25 1.05 0.31 4.61
CA ASP A 25 -0.03 0.27 5.60
C ASP A 25 -1.03 -0.87 5.35
N VAL A 26 -0.52 -2.09 5.20
CA VAL A 26 -1.37 -3.26 4.97
C VAL A 26 -2.02 -3.69 6.29
N ARG A 27 -3.33 -3.46 6.40
CA ARG A 27 -4.20 -3.88 7.51
C ARG A 27 -5.56 -4.26 6.97
N LEU A 28 -6.31 -5.10 7.68
CA LEU A 28 -7.63 -5.57 7.22
C LEU A 28 -8.59 -4.40 6.92
N ALA A 29 -8.53 -3.31 7.69
CA ALA A 29 -9.35 -2.12 7.46
C ALA A 29 -9.10 -1.43 6.10
N ASN A 30 -7.91 -1.62 5.52
CA ASN A 30 -7.50 -1.08 4.23
C ASN A 30 -7.71 -2.10 3.09
N ILE A 31 -8.29 -3.27 3.39
CA ILE A 31 -8.60 -4.32 2.42
C ILE A 31 -10.12 -4.49 2.42
N SER A 32 -10.76 -4.02 1.36
CA SER A 32 -12.22 -3.98 1.23
C SER A 32 -12.70 -4.91 0.13
N PHE A 33 -13.88 -5.52 0.31
CA PHE A 33 -14.55 -6.25 -0.77
C PHE A 33 -15.42 -5.26 -1.54
N ASN A 34 -15.17 -5.14 -2.84
CA ASN A 34 -16.00 -4.37 -3.74
C ASN A 34 -17.02 -5.30 -4.41
N PRO A 35 -18.34 -5.15 -4.13
CA PRO A 35 -19.37 -5.99 -4.72
C PRO A 35 -19.52 -5.77 -6.23
N GLU A 36 -19.24 -4.58 -6.74
CA GLU A 36 -19.40 -4.25 -8.17
C GLU A 36 -18.39 -5.01 -9.04
N THR A 37 -17.15 -5.13 -8.56
CA THR A 37 -16.11 -5.91 -9.22
C THR A 37 -16.07 -7.36 -8.74
N SER A 38 -16.92 -7.72 -7.76
CA SER A 38 -16.91 -9.01 -7.06
C SER A 38 -15.51 -9.42 -6.60
N GLY A 39 -14.78 -8.48 -6.00
CA GLY A 39 -13.37 -8.70 -5.72
C GLY A 39 -12.77 -7.80 -4.63
N VAL A 40 -11.52 -8.10 -4.26
CA VAL A 40 -10.81 -7.40 -3.18
C VAL A 40 -10.06 -6.18 -3.70
N MET A 41 -10.38 -5.04 -3.11
CA MET A 41 -9.75 -3.75 -3.36
C MET A 41 -8.89 -3.34 -2.17
N VAL A 42 -7.62 -3.02 -2.45
CA VAL A 42 -6.71 -2.39 -1.48
C VAL A 42 -6.87 -0.88 -1.60
N ILE A 43 -7.11 -0.22 -0.46
CA ILE A 43 -7.37 1.22 -0.37
C ILE A 43 -6.37 1.87 0.60
N ASP A 44 -6.38 3.20 0.68
CA ASP A 44 -5.58 4.00 1.62
C ASP A 44 -4.06 3.99 1.35
N PHE A 45 -3.66 4.73 0.30
CA PHE A 45 -2.28 4.79 -0.20
C PHE A 45 -1.44 5.92 0.41
N GLU A 46 -1.86 6.55 1.50
CA GLU A 46 -1.18 7.73 2.06
C GLU A 46 0.31 7.49 2.40
N ARG A 47 0.63 6.27 2.86
CA ARG A 47 1.99 5.86 3.26
C ARG A 47 2.72 5.10 2.15
N ALA A 48 2.09 4.93 0.99
CA ALA A 48 2.62 4.13 -0.09
C ALA A 48 3.86 4.77 -0.71
N LEU A 49 4.81 3.93 -1.15
CA LEU A 49 5.99 4.37 -1.87
C LEU A 49 5.96 3.89 -3.31
N LEU A 50 6.23 4.80 -4.23
CA LEU A 50 6.54 4.48 -5.61
C LEU A 50 8.06 4.30 -5.75
N LEU A 51 8.49 3.09 -6.09
CA LEU A 51 9.90 2.74 -6.26
C LEU A 51 10.43 3.10 -7.66
N ASN A 52 9.55 3.29 -8.63
CA ASN A 52 9.91 3.78 -9.95
C ASN A 52 10.15 5.29 -9.93
N PRO A 53 11.15 5.81 -10.68
CA PRO A 53 11.36 7.25 -10.78
C PRO A 53 10.09 7.91 -11.34
N PRO A 54 9.68 9.07 -10.81
CA PRO A 54 8.51 9.78 -11.31
C PRO A 54 8.62 9.96 -12.83
N ARG A 55 7.52 9.66 -13.52
CA ARG A 55 7.42 9.75 -14.98
C ARG A 55 7.94 11.11 -15.43
N ARG A 56 8.63 11.17 -16.58
CA ARG A 56 9.03 12.45 -17.18
C ARG A 56 7.79 13.34 -17.28
N PRO A 57 7.85 14.62 -16.87
CA PRO A 57 6.73 15.53 -16.98
C PRO A 57 6.14 15.47 -18.39
N LEU A 58 4.81 15.27 -18.49
CA LEU A 58 4.11 15.18 -19.78
C LEU A 58 4.21 16.48 -20.59
N ALA A 59 4.53 17.59 -19.93
CA ALA A 59 4.84 18.88 -20.54
C ALA A 59 6.01 19.51 -19.78
N GLN A 60 6.72 20.44 -20.43
CA GLN A 60 7.72 21.27 -19.74
C GLN A 60 7.03 21.95 -18.55
N PRO A 61 7.60 21.89 -17.34
CA PRO A 61 7.05 22.60 -16.20
C PRO A 61 7.10 24.10 -16.48
N VAL A 62 5.97 24.65 -16.93
CA VAL A 62 5.78 26.09 -17.03
C VAL A 62 5.55 26.61 -15.61
N PRO A 63 6.21 27.69 -15.18
CA PRO A 63 5.98 28.27 -13.86
C PRO A 63 4.48 28.45 -13.61
N ASN A 64 3.95 27.75 -12.61
CA ASN A 64 2.55 27.86 -12.25
C ASN A 64 2.29 29.31 -11.80
N LYS A 65 1.41 30.05 -12.50
CA LYS A 65 1.11 31.46 -12.18
C LYS A 65 0.47 31.65 -10.80
N ARG A 66 0.13 30.56 -10.10
CA ARG A 66 -0.21 30.57 -8.67
C ARG A 66 1.02 30.13 -7.88
N ALA A 67 1.95 31.05 -7.68
CA ALA A 67 3.00 30.89 -6.69
C ALA A 67 2.35 30.87 -5.29
N TRP A 68 2.18 29.67 -4.72
CA TRP A 68 2.11 29.57 -3.27
C TRP A 68 3.48 29.95 -2.74
N LYS A 69 3.53 31.05 -1.99
CA LYS A 69 4.74 31.50 -1.30
C LYS A 69 5.02 30.51 -0.17
N SER A 70 5.88 29.52 -0.42
CA SER A 70 6.61 28.88 0.66
C SER A 70 7.84 29.73 0.92
N GLU A 71 7.91 30.28 2.13
CA GLU A 71 9.10 30.93 2.68
C GLU A 71 10.36 30.12 2.41
N THR A 72 11.41 30.87 2.15
CA THR A 72 12.79 30.47 1.91
C THR A 72 13.24 29.43 2.94
N MET A 73 13.33 28.17 2.54
CA MET A 73 14.28 27.23 3.13
C MET A 73 15.35 26.97 2.09
N ASP A 74 16.52 27.57 2.32
CA ASP A 74 17.78 27.26 1.69
C ASP A 74 17.98 25.75 1.61
N ALA A 75 17.68 25.16 0.45
CA ALA A 75 18.03 23.78 0.14
C ALA A 75 19.53 23.74 -0.22
N LYS A 76 20.35 23.89 0.82
CA LYS A 76 21.78 23.59 0.79
C LYS A 76 21.94 22.17 0.25
N LYS A 77 22.64 22.06 -0.87
CA LYS A 77 23.19 20.82 -1.43
C LYS A 77 23.94 20.06 -0.33
N VAL A 78 23.28 19.07 0.28
CA VAL A 78 23.94 18.08 1.15
C VAL A 78 24.01 16.77 0.39
N THR A 79 25.17 16.57 -0.21
CA THR A 79 25.76 15.25 -0.44
C THR A 79 25.74 14.43 0.85
N GLY A 80 25.24 13.19 0.78
CA GLY A 80 25.46 12.18 1.81
C GLY A 80 24.47 12.18 2.96
N GLY A 81 23.35 11.46 2.78
CA GLY A 81 22.49 11.02 3.86
C GLY A 81 22.15 9.55 3.67
N SER A 82 22.86 8.67 4.38
CA SER A 82 22.52 7.25 4.52
C SER A 82 21.14 7.13 5.16
N SER A 83 20.08 7.06 4.35
CA SER A 83 18.73 6.72 4.82
C SER A 83 18.35 5.42 4.17
N LYS A 84 18.54 4.34 4.94
CA LYS A 84 17.90 3.01 4.82
C LYS A 84 17.07 2.84 3.55
N ARG A 85 17.72 2.61 2.39
CA ARG A 85 17.03 2.07 1.23
C ARG A 85 16.67 0.63 1.59
N SER A 86 15.52 0.40 2.22
CA SER A 86 14.99 -0.95 2.35
C SER A 86 14.97 -1.54 0.95
N ARG A 87 15.56 -2.71 0.78
CA ARG A 87 15.59 -3.36 -0.52
C ARG A 87 14.13 -3.52 -0.98
N PRO A 88 13.78 -3.20 -2.24
CA PRO A 88 12.42 -3.37 -2.76
C PRO A 88 11.79 -4.72 -2.40
N SER A 89 12.59 -5.79 -2.48
CA SER A 89 12.18 -7.15 -2.12
C SER A 89 11.75 -7.29 -0.65
N GLN A 90 12.40 -6.58 0.27
CA GLN A 90 12.06 -6.61 1.68
C GLN A 90 10.70 -5.95 1.92
N SER A 91 10.49 -4.75 1.38
CA SER A 91 9.23 -4.03 1.56
C SER A 91 8.04 -4.72 0.88
N PHE A 92 8.27 -5.39 -0.25
CA PHE A 92 7.23 -6.26 -0.84
C PHE A 92 6.89 -7.45 0.07
N SER A 93 7.90 -8.11 0.65
CA SER A 93 7.66 -9.23 1.57
C SER A 93 6.95 -8.80 2.85
N GLU A 94 7.21 -7.59 3.34
CA GLU A 94 6.55 -7.01 4.50
C GLU A 94 5.05 -6.82 4.25
N ASP A 95 4.65 -6.21 3.13
CA ASP A 95 3.24 -6.03 2.75
C ASP A 95 2.49 -7.38 2.68
N ILE A 96 3.11 -8.40 2.05
CA ILE A 96 2.50 -9.74 1.93
C ILE A 96 2.40 -10.43 3.30
N TRP A 97 3.42 -10.31 4.14
CA TRP A 97 3.42 -10.89 5.48
C TRP A 97 2.33 -10.26 6.35
N LEU A 98 2.19 -8.94 6.32
CA LEU A 98 1.14 -8.22 7.04
C LEU A 98 -0.26 -8.67 6.62
N ALA A 99 -0.51 -8.84 5.33
CA ALA A 99 -1.79 -9.36 4.85
C ALA A 99 -2.10 -10.75 5.43
N LYS A 100 -1.14 -11.68 5.35
CA LYS A 100 -1.32 -13.04 5.89
C LYS A 100 -1.61 -13.02 7.39
N THR A 101 -0.87 -12.22 8.15
CA THR A 101 -1.09 -12.08 9.60
C THR A 101 -2.48 -11.52 9.90
N ALA A 102 -2.91 -10.49 9.17
CA ALA A 102 -4.23 -9.89 9.33
C ALA A 102 -5.37 -10.87 9.04
N PHE A 103 -5.25 -11.68 7.97
CA PHE A 103 -6.25 -12.71 7.65
C PHE A 103 -6.22 -13.87 8.63
N LEU A 104 -5.06 -14.26 9.15
CA LEU A 104 -4.94 -15.28 10.20
C LEU A 104 -5.69 -14.87 11.47
N GLU A 105 -5.46 -13.63 11.93
CA GLU A 105 -6.15 -13.05 13.09
C GLU A 105 -7.66 -12.95 12.85
N TRP A 106 -8.06 -12.42 11.69
CA TRP A 106 -9.47 -12.31 11.32
C TRP A 106 -10.19 -13.64 11.27
N ASN A 107 -9.55 -14.67 10.71
CA ASN A 107 -10.11 -16.01 10.67
C ASN A 107 -10.24 -16.59 12.08
N ALA A 108 -9.23 -16.45 12.94
CA ALA A 108 -9.30 -16.90 14.34
C ALA A 108 -10.48 -16.25 15.10
N ASP A 109 -10.67 -14.95 14.92
CA ASP A 109 -11.78 -14.19 15.50
C ASP A 109 -13.16 -14.55 14.92
N ARG A 110 -13.20 -15.05 13.69
CA ARG A 110 -14.45 -15.53 13.09
C ARG A 110 -14.90 -16.82 13.77
N TRP A 111 -13.97 -17.73 14.09
CA TRP A 111 -14.29 -18.97 14.81
C TRP A 111 -14.77 -18.70 16.24
N THR A 112 -14.18 -17.73 16.95
CA THR A 112 -14.62 -17.36 18.30
C THR A 112 -16.01 -16.71 18.31
N ARG A 113 -16.37 -15.97 17.25
CA ARG A 113 -17.72 -15.38 17.08
C ARG A 113 -18.78 -16.42 16.73
N VAL A 114 -18.47 -17.37 15.84
CA VAL A 114 -19.40 -18.46 15.48
C VAL A 114 -19.62 -19.42 16.66
N ALA A 115 -18.59 -19.71 17.44
CA ALA A 115 -18.69 -20.57 18.63
C ALA A 115 -19.43 -19.92 19.82
N ARG A 116 -19.69 -18.61 19.79
CA ARG A 116 -20.41 -17.86 20.83
C ARG A 116 -21.85 -17.52 20.47
N ALA A 117 -22.36 -17.96 19.31
CA ALA A 117 -23.78 -17.81 18.99
C ALA A 117 -24.60 -18.71 19.95
N PRO A 118 -25.47 -18.14 20.82
CA PRO A 118 -26.35 -18.95 21.64
C PRO A 118 -27.37 -19.66 20.72
N CYS A 119 -27.57 -20.95 20.97
CA CYS A 119 -28.63 -21.76 20.38
C CYS A 119 -30.01 -21.18 20.67
#